data_AF-A0A920RA95-F1
#
_entry.id   AF-A0A920RA95-F1
#
_cell.length_a   1.000
_cell.length_b   1.000
_cell.length_c   1.000
_cell.angle_alpha   90.00
_cell.angle_beta   90.00
_cell.angle_gamma   90.00
#
_symmetry.space_group_name_H-M   'P 1'
#
loop_
_entity.id
_entity.type
_entity.pdbx_description
1 polymer ?
#
loop_
_entity_poly.entity_id
_entity_poly.type
_entity_poly.pdbx_seq_one_letter_code
_entity_poly.pdbx_strand_id
1 'polypeptide(L)'
;MIITKKAIPRRALLRGLGAAVALPMLDAMIPAMARTAPKSVRRLGIIYVPNGMRMDHWTPSTVGSGFEFPTVLKPMEPFREKIQILSGLHGVDGEGPHARASTRFLTGVASTRDNGANLRAGISMDQIAGRMLGNETQLATLELAIDGRDFAGSCDEGFSCAYTNTITWANQTTPLPMENNPRAIFLTLVRRYG
;
A
#
# COMPACT_ATOMS: atom_id res chain seq x y z
N MET A 1 -15.57 8.11 -51.95
CA MET A 1 -15.27 8.95 -50.77
C MET A 1 -16.54 9.70 -50.38
N ILE A 2 -17.15 9.35 -49.24
CA ILE A 2 -18.38 10.02 -48.77
C ILE A 2 -17.97 11.13 -47.81
N ILE A 3 -18.13 12.38 -48.23
CA ILE A 3 -17.96 13.55 -47.35
C ILE A 3 -19.31 13.86 -46.74
N THR A 4 -19.51 13.52 -45.47
CA THR A 4 -20.74 13.90 -44.76
C THR A 4 -20.59 15.35 -44.29
N LYS A 5 -21.45 16.26 -44.78
CA LYS A 5 -21.51 17.68 -44.39
C LYS A 5 -22.03 17.89 -42.95
N LYS A 6 -21.64 17.06 -42.00
CA LYS A 6 -22.04 17.20 -40.60
C LYS A 6 -21.14 18.24 -39.93
N ALA A 7 -21.72 19.37 -39.56
CA ALA A 7 -21.06 20.41 -38.76
C ALA A 7 -21.56 20.33 -37.32
N ILE A 8 -20.63 20.35 -36.35
CA ILE A 8 -20.99 20.42 -34.93
C ILE A 8 -21.54 21.83 -34.66
N PRO A 9 -22.75 21.98 -34.07
CA PRO A 9 -23.32 23.29 -33.80
C PRO A 9 -22.47 24.06 -32.79
N ARG A 10 -22.20 25.34 -33.06
CA ARG A 10 -21.38 26.25 -32.23
C ARG A 10 -21.76 26.21 -30.75
N ARG A 11 -23.05 26.07 -30.42
CA ARG A 11 -23.54 25.96 -29.05
C ARG A 11 -23.11 24.67 -28.35
N ALA A 12 -23.06 23.55 -29.06
CA ALA A 12 -22.55 22.29 -28.51
C ALA A 12 -21.03 22.36 -28.27
N LEU A 13 -20.29 22.98 -29.21
CA LEU A 13 -18.86 23.22 -29.04
C LEU A 13 -18.57 24.12 -27.81
N LEU A 14 -19.29 25.23 -27.68
CA LEU A 14 -19.11 26.16 -26.55
C LEU A 14 -19.53 25.55 -25.19
N ARG A 15 -20.58 24.72 -25.16
CA ARG A 15 -20.97 23.97 -23.95
C ARG A 15 -19.94 22.88 -23.60
N GLY A 16 -19.37 22.21 -24.60
CA GLY A 16 -18.32 21.19 -24.40
C GLY A 16 -17.01 21.80 -23.89
N LEU A 17 -16.63 22.98 -24.39
CA LEU A 17 -15.45 23.72 -23.91
C LEU A 17 -15.57 24.10 -22.42
N GLY A 18 -16.75 24.51 -21.96
CA GLY A 18 -16.98 24.81 -20.54
C GLY A 18 -16.79 23.60 -19.62
N ALA A 19 -17.22 22.41 -20.07
CA ALA A 19 -17.01 21.16 -19.33
C ALA A 19 -15.54 20.71 -19.34
N ALA A 20 -14.80 20.98 -20.43
CA ALA A 20 -13.39 20.64 -20.54
C ALA A 20 -12.48 21.47 -19.62
N VAL A 21 -12.87 22.72 -19.30
CA VAL A 21 -12.12 23.56 -18.34
C VAL A 21 -12.35 23.12 -16.89
N ALA A 22 -13.50 22.51 -16.59
CA ALA A 22 -13.84 22.04 -15.24
C ALA A 22 -13.22 20.66 -14.90
N LEU A 23 -12.83 19.88 -15.91
CA LEU A 23 -12.30 18.53 -15.71
C LEU A 23 -10.76 18.57 -15.71
N PRO A 24 -10.10 18.06 -14.64
CA PRO A 24 -8.66 17.83 -14.70
C PRO A 24 -8.36 16.85 -15.85
N MET A 25 -7.27 17.11 -16.60
CA MET A 25 -6.81 16.17 -17.63
C MET A 25 -6.55 14.80 -16.99
N LEU A 26 -7.27 13.79 -17.44
CA LEU A 26 -7.00 12.40 -17.08
C LEU A 26 -5.82 11.89 -17.91
N ASP A 27 -5.02 10.97 -17.36
CA ASP A 27 -3.94 10.31 -18.11
C ASP A 27 -4.45 9.64 -19.40
N ALA A 28 -5.70 9.15 -19.40
CA ALA A 28 -6.38 8.59 -20.57
C ALA A 28 -6.65 9.61 -21.71
N MET A 29 -6.51 10.91 -21.42
CA MET A 29 -6.70 12.01 -22.39
C MET A 29 -5.38 12.49 -22.98
N ILE A 30 -4.24 11.90 -22.59
CA ILE A 30 -2.94 12.16 -23.20
C ILE A 30 -2.82 11.25 -24.44
N PRO A 31 -2.66 11.80 -25.66
CA PRO A 31 -2.47 10.99 -26.86
C PRO A 31 -1.31 10.02 -26.69
N ALA A 32 -1.49 8.76 -27.10
CA ALA A 32 -0.51 7.68 -26.93
C ALA A 32 0.89 7.97 -27.56
N MET A 33 1.00 9.02 -28.39
CA MET A 33 2.24 9.48 -29.03
C MET A 33 2.62 10.93 -28.68
N ALA A 34 2.08 11.51 -27.61
CA ALA A 34 2.49 12.83 -27.15
C ALA A 34 3.95 12.82 -26.64
N ARG A 35 4.75 13.79 -27.08
CA ARG A 35 6.21 13.88 -26.86
C ARG A 35 6.63 14.15 -25.41
N THR A 36 5.69 14.50 -24.54
CA THR A 36 5.90 14.64 -23.10
C THR A 36 5.15 13.53 -22.39
N ALA A 37 5.80 12.38 -22.23
CA ALA A 37 5.29 11.38 -21.30
C ALA A 37 5.21 12.03 -19.90
N PRO A 38 4.05 11.98 -19.21
CA PRO A 38 3.98 12.46 -17.84
C PRO A 38 5.04 11.73 -17.01
N LYS A 39 5.69 12.48 -16.10
CA LYS A 39 6.70 11.92 -15.20
C LYS A 39 6.04 10.75 -14.46
N SER A 40 6.59 9.54 -14.64
CA SER A 40 6.03 8.35 -14.01
C SER A 40 6.07 8.51 -12.48
N VAL A 41 4.89 8.45 -11.86
CA VAL A 41 4.75 8.52 -10.41
C VAL A 41 5.30 7.23 -9.80
N ARG A 42 6.36 7.36 -8.99
CA ARG A 42 6.93 6.25 -8.24
C ARG A 42 6.01 5.91 -7.06
N ARG A 43 5.72 4.63 -6.88
CA ARG A 43 4.90 4.13 -5.78
C ARG A 43 5.66 3.06 -5.00
N LEU A 44 5.50 3.07 -3.69
CA LEU A 44 6.00 2.04 -2.80
C LEU A 44 4.84 1.13 -2.42
N GLY A 45 5.00 -0.17 -2.63
CA GLY A 45 4.06 -1.20 -2.17
C GLY A 45 4.73 -2.04 -1.09
N ILE A 46 4.02 -2.27 0.01
CA ILE A 46 4.48 -3.10 1.12
C ILE A 46 3.39 -4.14 1.38
N ILE A 47 3.78 -5.41 1.38
CA ILE A 47 2.89 -6.53 1.67
C ILE A 47 3.45 -7.23 2.89
N TYR A 48 2.62 -7.34 3.92
CA TYR A 48 2.95 -8.09 5.12
C TYR A 48 2.37 -9.49 5.01
N VAL A 49 3.20 -10.50 5.26
CA VAL A 49 2.78 -11.89 5.35
C VAL A 49 3.06 -12.34 6.78
N PRO A 50 2.02 -12.56 7.59
CA PRO A 50 2.17 -12.75 9.04
C PRO A 50 2.69 -14.15 9.39
N ASN A 51 2.60 -14.49 10.67
CA ASN A 51 2.97 -15.79 11.22
C ASN A 51 2.36 -16.97 10.44
N GLY A 52 3.06 -18.11 10.45
CA GLY A 52 2.60 -19.35 9.82
C GLY A 52 3.19 -19.67 8.45
N MET A 53 4.14 -18.86 7.96
CA MET A 53 4.86 -19.15 6.72
C MET A 53 5.80 -20.36 6.89
N ARG A 54 5.77 -21.29 5.94
CA ARG A 54 6.77 -22.36 5.81
C ARG A 54 8.09 -21.79 5.31
N MET A 55 8.92 -21.30 6.23
CA MET A 55 10.15 -20.57 5.91
C MET A 55 11.17 -21.39 5.12
N ASP A 56 11.15 -22.72 5.26
CA ASP A 56 11.93 -23.68 4.48
C ASP A 56 11.52 -23.74 2.99
N HIS A 57 10.28 -23.36 2.67
CA HIS A 57 9.77 -23.21 1.30
C HIS A 57 9.67 -21.75 0.84
N TRP A 58 10.09 -20.80 1.68
CA TRP A 58 10.17 -19.37 1.38
C TRP A 58 11.61 -18.90 1.15
N THR A 59 12.55 -19.37 1.96
CA THR A 59 13.93 -18.85 1.99
C THR A 59 14.82 -19.69 1.07
N PRO A 60 15.50 -19.09 0.08
CA PRO A 60 16.51 -19.79 -0.70
C PRO A 60 17.62 -20.34 0.20
N SER A 61 18.13 -21.54 -0.14
CA SER A 61 19.18 -22.22 0.64
C SER A 61 20.59 -21.70 0.38
N THR A 62 20.77 -20.88 -0.66
CA THR A 62 22.07 -20.36 -1.10
C THR A 62 22.02 -18.84 -1.26
N VAL A 63 23.17 -18.20 -1.08
CA VAL A 63 23.37 -16.76 -1.28
C VAL A 63 23.91 -16.52 -2.70
N GLY A 64 23.59 -15.38 -3.28
CA GLY A 64 24.04 -14.96 -4.61
C GLY A 64 22.87 -14.76 -5.57
N SER A 65 23.13 -14.52 -6.85
CA SER A 65 22.08 -14.31 -7.86
C SER A 65 21.54 -15.61 -8.46
N GLY A 66 22.28 -16.72 -8.31
CA GLY A 66 22.00 -18.02 -8.91
C GLY A 66 21.23 -19.00 -8.02
N PHE A 67 20.56 -18.53 -6.96
CA PHE A 67 19.78 -19.42 -6.09
C PHE A 67 18.59 -20.04 -6.83
N GLU A 68 18.19 -21.24 -6.40
CA GLU A 68 16.95 -21.89 -6.82
C GLU A 68 15.75 -21.26 -6.10
N PHE A 69 14.71 -20.89 -6.84
CA PHE A 69 13.49 -20.35 -6.25
C PHE A 69 12.73 -21.48 -5.53
N PRO A 70 12.47 -21.35 -4.22
CA PRO A 70 11.69 -22.34 -3.49
C PRO A 70 10.22 -22.25 -3.87
N THR A 71 9.43 -23.28 -3.55
CA THR A 71 8.06 -23.46 -4.04
C THR A 71 7.16 -22.23 -3.86
N VAL A 72 7.23 -21.54 -2.72
CA VAL A 72 6.38 -20.36 -2.46
C VAL A 72 6.77 -19.17 -3.35
N LEU A 73 8.05 -19.03 -3.70
CA LEU A 73 8.56 -17.94 -4.53
C LEU A 73 8.70 -18.33 -6.01
N LYS A 74 8.43 -19.58 -6.40
CA LYS A 74 8.56 -20.06 -7.79
C LYS A 74 7.84 -19.18 -8.83
N PRO A 75 6.63 -18.66 -8.58
CA PRO A 75 5.95 -17.77 -9.53
C PRO A 75 6.72 -16.46 -9.82
N MET A 76 7.67 -16.09 -8.95
CA MET A 76 8.47 -14.87 -9.09
C MET A 76 9.73 -15.05 -9.93
N GLU A 77 10.10 -16.29 -10.28
CA GLU A 77 11.30 -16.62 -11.04
C GLU A 77 11.46 -15.86 -12.38
N PRO A 78 10.40 -15.59 -13.17
CA PRO A 78 10.51 -14.77 -14.38
C PRO A 78 11.01 -13.34 -14.13
N PHE A 79 11.00 -12.87 -12.88
CA PHE A 79 11.42 -11.54 -12.47
C PHE A 79 12.72 -11.54 -11.66
N ARG A 80 13.52 -12.62 -11.71
CA ARG A 80 14.79 -12.79 -10.96
C ARG A 80 15.65 -11.52 -10.95
N GLU A 81 15.84 -10.88 -12.10
CA GLU A 81 16.69 -9.68 -12.25
C GLU A 81 16.16 -8.45 -11.50
N LYS A 82 14.90 -8.48 -11.05
CA LYS A 82 14.21 -7.39 -10.35
C LYS A 82 13.91 -7.73 -8.88
N ILE A 83 14.40 -8.87 -8.39
CA ILE A 83 14.08 -9.37 -7.06
C ILE A 83 15.36 -9.47 -6.23
N GLN A 84 15.25 -9.00 -4.99
CA GLN A 84 16.23 -9.25 -3.95
C GLN A 84 15.52 -9.95 -2.80
N ILE A 85 16.08 -11.08 -2.34
CA ILE A 85 15.60 -11.79 -1.16
C ILE A 85 16.61 -11.54 -0.06
N LEU A 86 16.20 -10.78 0.95
CA LEU A 86 17.02 -10.48 2.11
C LEU A 86 16.60 -11.39 3.26
N SER A 87 17.53 -12.19 3.77
CA SER A 87 17.33 -13.10 4.91
C SER A 87 18.23 -12.71 6.09
N GLY A 88 18.00 -13.32 7.25
CA GLY A 88 18.77 -13.02 8.48
C GLY A 88 18.43 -11.67 9.13
N LEU A 89 17.34 -11.03 8.72
CA LEU A 89 16.84 -9.81 9.36
C LEU A 89 16.01 -10.20 10.59
N HIS A 90 16.43 -9.69 11.75
CA HIS A 90 15.74 -9.87 13.02
C HIS A 90 15.46 -8.50 13.64
N GLY A 91 14.23 -8.26 14.11
CA GLY A 91 13.94 -7.04 14.88
C GLY A 91 14.38 -7.18 16.35
N VAL A 92 13.98 -6.23 17.20
CA VAL A 92 14.21 -6.28 18.66
C VAL A 92 13.40 -7.36 19.39
N ASP A 93 14.02 -8.10 20.32
CA ASP A 93 13.34 -9.16 21.08
C ASP A 93 12.20 -8.64 21.98
N GLY A 94 11.21 -9.50 22.26
CA GLY A 94 10.12 -9.21 23.19
C GLY A 94 8.99 -10.26 23.21
N GLU A 95 8.13 -10.17 24.22
CA GLU A 95 6.94 -11.03 24.44
C GLU A 95 5.81 -10.82 23.42
N GLY A 96 4.71 -11.58 23.47
CA GLY A 96 3.54 -11.37 22.60
C GLY A 96 3.84 -11.47 21.09
N PRO A 97 4.49 -12.56 20.62
CA PRO A 97 4.97 -12.65 19.24
C PRO A 97 3.84 -12.62 18.22
N HIS A 98 2.62 -13.04 18.60
CA HIS A 98 1.47 -13.03 17.71
C HIS A 98 0.92 -11.62 17.54
N ALA A 99 0.55 -10.96 18.64
CA ALA A 99 -0.08 -9.65 18.52
C ALA A 99 0.86 -8.55 18.05
N ARG A 100 2.16 -8.63 18.35
CA ARG A 100 3.10 -7.54 18.08
C ARG A 100 3.79 -7.64 16.73
N ALA A 101 3.77 -8.80 16.07
CA ALA A 101 4.49 -8.99 14.81
C ALA A 101 4.07 -7.96 13.75
N SER A 102 2.76 -7.69 13.62
CA SER A 102 2.23 -6.69 12.69
C SER A 102 2.76 -5.28 13.01
N THR A 103 2.63 -4.83 14.26
CA THR A 103 3.13 -3.52 14.68
C THR A 103 4.65 -3.39 14.51
N ARG A 104 5.41 -4.42 14.88
CA ARG A 104 6.88 -4.43 14.80
C ARG A 104 7.38 -4.40 13.35
N PHE A 105 6.62 -4.96 12.41
CA PHE A 105 7.05 -5.11 11.01
C PHE A 105 7.51 -3.79 10.37
N LEU A 106 6.73 -2.71 10.51
CA LEU A 106 7.09 -1.41 9.92
C LEU A 106 7.56 -0.37 10.92
N THR A 107 7.36 -0.58 12.22
CA THR A 107 7.83 0.37 13.25
C THR A 107 9.22 0.00 13.79
N GLY A 108 9.61 -1.28 13.71
CA GLY A 108 10.81 -1.80 14.37
C GLY A 108 10.73 -1.77 15.91
N VAL A 109 9.58 -1.41 16.48
CA VAL A 109 9.41 -1.23 17.92
C VAL A 109 8.78 -2.46 18.54
N ALA A 110 9.36 -2.88 19.66
CA ALA A 110 8.75 -3.79 20.61
C ALA A 110 7.64 -3.04 21.38
N SER A 111 6.38 -3.12 20.93
CA SER A 111 5.24 -2.45 21.57
C SER A 111 4.95 -2.92 23.00
N THR A 112 4.56 -2.04 23.92
CA THR A 112 4.35 -2.42 25.33
C THR A 112 3.05 -3.21 25.51
N ARG A 113 3.03 -4.12 26.50
CA ARG A 113 1.81 -4.85 26.92
C ARG A 113 0.77 -3.84 27.38
N ASP A 114 -0.38 -3.81 26.70
CA ASP A 114 -1.47 -2.88 26.96
C ASP A 114 -2.75 -3.36 26.25
N ASN A 115 -3.89 -3.22 26.92
CA ASN A 115 -5.21 -3.67 26.42
C ASN A 115 -5.96 -2.61 25.59
N GLY A 116 -5.30 -1.52 25.19
CA GLY A 116 -5.83 -0.49 24.29
C GLY A 116 -5.90 0.92 24.88
N ALA A 117 -5.58 1.11 26.15
CA ALA A 117 -5.66 2.40 26.84
C ALA A 117 -4.42 3.28 26.61
N ASN A 118 -3.24 2.67 26.42
CA ASN A 118 -1.97 3.36 26.26
C ASN A 118 -1.08 2.63 25.24
N LEU A 119 -1.57 2.60 24.00
CA LEU A 119 -0.85 2.00 22.88
C LEU A 119 0.47 2.72 22.61
N ARG A 120 1.57 1.95 22.48
CA ARG A 120 2.92 2.48 22.20
C ARG A 120 3.62 1.67 21.11
N ALA A 121 4.08 2.38 20.09
CA ALA A 121 4.91 1.87 19.01
C ALA A 121 5.85 2.99 18.50
N GLY A 122 6.12 3.02 17.19
CA GLY A 122 6.85 4.08 16.50
C GLY A 122 6.08 4.60 15.30
N ILE A 123 6.59 5.66 14.65
CA ILE A 123 6.10 6.02 13.30
C ILE A 123 6.52 4.89 12.36
N SER A 124 5.58 4.33 11.61
CA SER A 124 5.90 3.24 10.69
C SER A 124 6.60 3.74 9.42
N MET A 125 7.44 2.90 8.83
CA MET A 125 8.26 3.23 7.66
C MET A 125 7.44 3.72 6.46
N ASP A 126 6.27 3.13 6.23
CA ASP A 126 5.33 3.54 5.18
C ASP A 126 4.83 4.97 5.36
N GLN A 127 4.60 5.42 6.61
CA GLN A 127 4.19 6.78 6.91
C GLN A 127 5.33 7.78 6.74
N ILE A 128 6.57 7.36 7.02
CA ILE A 128 7.77 8.16 6.70
C ILE A 128 7.89 8.30 5.18
N ALA A 129 7.74 7.21 4.43
CA ALA A 129 7.77 7.22 2.97
C ALA A 129 6.65 8.08 2.38
N GLY A 130 5.43 7.98 2.89
CA GLY A 130 4.27 8.78 2.46
C GLY A 130 4.47 10.28 2.62
N ARG A 131 5.15 10.73 3.69
CA ARG A 131 5.50 12.14 3.88
C ARG A 131 6.49 12.68 2.85
N MET A 132 7.34 11.81 2.30
CA MET A 132 8.37 12.18 1.32
C MET A 132 7.87 12.04 -0.13
N LEU A 133 7.11 10.97 -0.41
CA LEU A 133 6.69 10.59 -1.77
C LEU A 133 5.26 11.03 -2.11
N GLY A 134 4.43 11.32 -1.11
CA GLY A 134 3.00 11.60 -1.28
C GLY A 134 2.66 12.91 -1.97
N ASN A 135 3.64 13.74 -2.31
CA ASN A 135 3.43 15.03 -2.97
C ASN A 135 3.05 14.89 -4.45
N GLU A 136 3.32 13.74 -5.06
CA GLU A 136 3.01 13.45 -6.47
C GLU A 136 1.75 12.57 -6.63
N THR A 137 1.04 12.25 -5.54
CA THR A 137 -0.14 11.36 -5.52
C THR A 137 -1.33 12.02 -4.84
N GLN A 138 -2.56 11.63 -5.23
CA GLN A 138 -3.79 12.12 -4.60
C GLN A 138 -3.92 11.73 -3.12
N LEU A 139 -3.35 10.58 -2.76
CA LEU A 139 -3.26 10.06 -1.39
C LEU A 139 -1.79 9.84 -1.09
N ALA A 140 -1.33 10.33 0.07
CA ALA A 140 0.05 10.12 0.50
C ALA A 140 0.31 8.64 0.85
N THR A 141 -0.68 7.99 1.45
CA THR A 141 -0.68 6.57 1.81
C THR A 141 -2.08 5.97 1.59
N LEU A 142 -2.13 4.64 1.46
CA LEU A 142 -3.36 3.86 1.36
C LEU A 142 -3.15 2.53 2.07
N GLU A 143 -3.75 2.40 3.26
CA GLU A 143 -3.61 1.25 4.13
C GLU A 143 -4.66 0.19 3.80
N LEU A 144 -4.22 -1.01 3.41
CA LEU A 144 -5.09 -2.09 2.91
C LEU A 144 -4.94 -3.36 3.73
N ALA A 145 -6.06 -4.03 4.00
CA ALA A 145 -6.08 -5.32 4.69
C ALA A 145 -6.98 -6.34 3.98
N ILE A 146 -6.78 -7.62 4.30
CA ILE A 146 -7.65 -8.72 3.87
C ILE A 146 -8.64 -9.05 5.00
N ASP A 147 -8.16 -9.06 6.25
CA ASP A 147 -8.94 -9.42 7.43
C ASP A 147 -9.68 -8.23 8.06
N GLY A 148 -10.47 -8.52 9.09
CA GLY A 148 -11.28 -7.55 9.84
C GLY A 148 -10.45 -6.46 10.54
N ARG A 149 -11.13 -5.34 10.90
CA ARG A 149 -10.51 -4.12 11.46
C ARG A 149 -10.78 -3.94 12.94
N ASP A 150 -10.92 -5.02 13.68
CA ASP A 150 -11.35 -4.92 15.06
C ASP A 150 -10.21 -4.40 15.94
N PHE A 151 -10.26 -3.12 16.33
CA PHE A 151 -9.22 -2.52 17.17
C PHE A 151 -9.51 -2.67 18.66
N ALA A 152 -10.75 -3.03 19.00
CA ALA A 152 -11.20 -3.21 20.37
C ALA A 152 -10.90 -4.63 20.88
N GLY A 153 -10.59 -4.73 22.17
CA GLY A 153 -10.35 -6.00 22.83
C GLY A 153 -8.88 -6.44 22.83
N SER A 154 -8.68 -7.69 23.23
CA SER A 154 -7.37 -8.33 23.39
C SER A 154 -7.24 -9.46 22.37
N CYS A 155 -6.22 -9.40 21.50
CA CYS A 155 -5.98 -10.42 20.47
C CYS A 155 -4.82 -11.36 20.83
N ASP A 156 -4.07 -11.02 21.88
CA ASP A 156 -3.07 -11.86 22.54
C ASP A 156 -3.08 -11.47 24.03
N GLU A 157 -2.52 -12.28 24.91
CA GLU A 157 -2.65 -12.10 26.35
C GLU A 157 -2.01 -10.78 26.81
N GLY A 158 -2.85 -9.78 27.10
CA GLY A 158 -2.43 -8.44 27.50
C GLY A 158 -2.03 -7.53 26.34
N PHE A 159 -2.37 -7.87 25.10
CA PHE A 159 -2.13 -7.03 23.93
C PHE A 159 -3.42 -6.72 23.18
N SER A 160 -3.65 -5.42 23.00
CA SER A 160 -4.74 -4.89 22.20
C SER A 160 -4.75 -5.43 20.78
N CYS A 161 -5.94 -5.69 20.25
CA CYS A 161 -6.14 -6.03 18.85
C CYS A 161 -5.61 -4.97 17.87
N ALA A 162 -5.49 -3.71 18.30
CA ALA A 162 -4.84 -2.66 17.51
C ALA A 162 -3.38 -3.00 17.15
N TYR A 163 -2.66 -3.77 17.98
CA TYR A 163 -1.30 -4.19 17.65
C TYR A 163 -1.23 -5.22 16.52
N THR A 164 -2.29 -6.02 16.38
CA THR A 164 -2.39 -7.13 15.42
C THR A 164 -2.99 -6.67 14.09
N ASN A 165 -4.03 -5.85 14.16
CA ASN A 165 -4.89 -5.51 13.03
C ASN A 165 -4.42 -4.27 12.23
N THR A 166 -3.23 -3.78 12.54
CA THR A 166 -2.53 -2.83 11.65
C THR A 166 -1.02 -3.05 11.65
N ILE A 167 -0.42 -2.77 10.50
CA ILE A 167 1.04 -2.62 10.32
C ILE A 167 1.47 -1.15 10.28
N THR A 168 0.51 -0.22 10.33
CA THR A 168 0.72 1.20 10.02
C THR A 168 0.43 2.10 11.22
N TRP A 169 1.35 3.03 11.49
CA TRP A 169 1.33 3.92 12.66
C TRP A 169 1.74 5.34 12.27
N ALA A 170 0.80 6.29 12.41
CA ALA A 170 1.06 7.69 12.07
C ALA A 170 2.08 8.35 13.03
N ASN A 171 2.08 7.91 14.29
CA ASN A 171 2.99 8.35 15.33
C ASN A 171 3.14 7.25 16.41
N GLN A 172 3.89 7.54 17.47
CA GLN A 172 4.20 6.60 18.56
C GLN A 172 2.97 6.00 19.29
N THR A 173 1.78 6.59 19.14
CA THR A 173 0.57 6.21 19.88
C THR A 173 -0.66 6.01 18.99
N THR A 174 -0.57 6.32 17.70
CA THR A 174 -1.72 6.36 16.80
C THR A 174 -1.59 5.30 15.70
N PRO A 175 -2.20 4.11 15.89
CA PRO A 175 -2.33 3.14 14.82
C PRO A 175 -3.33 3.66 13.76
N LEU A 176 -3.08 3.36 12.49
CA LEU A 176 -4.02 3.69 11.41
C LEU A 176 -4.89 2.49 11.06
N PRO A 177 -6.22 2.68 10.88
CA PRO A 177 -7.10 1.63 10.43
C PRO A 177 -6.81 1.26 8.98
N MET A 178 -6.79 -0.04 8.68
CA MET A 178 -6.59 -0.54 7.33
C MET A 178 -7.94 -0.81 6.65
N GLU A 179 -8.04 -0.60 5.36
CA GLU A 179 -9.27 -0.74 4.59
C GLU A 179 -9.33 -2.10 3.87
N ASN A 180 -10.40 -2.88 4.11
CA ASN A 180 -10.61 -4.21 3.55
C ASN A 180 -11.86 -4.34 2.66
N ASN A 181 -12.62 -3.26 2.46
CA ASN A 181 -13.79 -3.23 1.58
C ASN A 181 -13.41 -2.63 0.22
N PRO A 182 -13.35 -3.44 -0.86
CA PRO A 182 -12.97 -2.97 -2.19
C PRO A 182 -13.82 -1.80 -2.71
N ARG A 183 -15.10 -1.73 -2.33
CA ARG A 183 -15.98 -0.62 -2.72
C ARG A 183 -15.57 0.69 -2.06
N ALA A 184 -15.21 0.66 -0.79
CA ALA A 184 -14.76 1.85 -0.07
C ALA A 184 -13.39 2.32 -0.58
N ILE A 185 -12.48 1.39 -0.91
CA ILE A 185 -11.20 1.70 -1.58
C ILE A 185 -11.46 2.40 -2.92
N PHE A 186 -12.29 1.81 -3.77
CA PHE A 186 -12.64 2.38 -5.07
C PHE A 186 -13.20 3.80 -4.94
N LEU A 187 -14.16 4.00 -4.02
CA LEU A 187 -14.72 5.33 -3.77
C LEU A 187 -13.68 6.32 -3.25
N THR A 188 -12.74 5.89 -2.42
CA THR A 188 -11.65 6.76 -1.91
C THR A 188 -10.72 7.21 -3.05
N LEU A 189 -10.43 6.30 -3.99
CA LEU A 189 -9.57 6.61 -5.14
C LEU A 189 -10.29 7.50 -6.18
N VAL A 190 -11.58 7.27 -6.42
CA VAL A 190 -12.32 7.91 -7.54
C VAL A 190 -13.13 9.13 -7.12
N ARG A 191 -13.72 9.17 -5.92
CA ARG A 191 -14.73 10.18 -5.54
C ARG A 191 -14.16 11.58 -5.27
N ARG A 192 -12.85 11.74 -5.15
CA ARG A 192 -12.22 13.05 -4.89
C ARG A 192 -12.27 14.02 -6.10
N TYR A 193 -12.86 13.60 -7.22
CA TYR A 193 -13.07 14.38 -8.45
C TYR A 193 -14.50 14.96 -8.62
N GLY A 194 -15.33 14.97 -7.57
CA GLY A 194 -16.71 15.48 -7.61
C GLY A 194 -16.94 16.69 -6.72
#